data_AF-A0A6N9V8D1-F1
#
_entry.id   AF-A0A6N9V8D1-F1
#
_cell.length_a   1.000
_cell.length_b   1.000
_cell.length_c   1.000
_cell.angle_alpha   90.00
_cell.angle_beta   90.00
_cell.angle_gamma   90.00
#
_symmetry.space_group_name_H-M   'P 1'
#
loop_
_entity.id
_entity.type
_entity.pdbx_description
1 polymer ?
#
loop_
_entity_poly.entity_id
_entity_poly.type
_entity_poly.pdbx_seq_one_letter_code
_entity_poly.pdbx_strand_id
1 'polypeptide(L)'
;AVLARAAADEPHAVTVVRDTAGSVAQRLLSSVVAVGASIAERSLATPADIDLAVTTGLGYPAGPLAWGERIGARRLLELQRALHAATGDPRHRPTRWVTERADLGLALTEAGTPVGDCWG
;
A
#
# COMPACT_ATOMS: atom_id res chain seq x y z
N ALA A 1 -5.11 18.37 -7.53
CA ALA A 1 -3.85 18.88 -6.94
C ALA A 1 -3.40 17.89 -5.86
N VAL A 2 -2.14 17.45 -5.86
CA VAL A 2 -1.57 16.72 -4.71
C VAL A 2 -1.03 17.79 -3.77
N LEU A 3 -1.54 17.84 -2.53
CA LEU A 3 -0.99 18.70 -1.49
C LEU A 3 0.12 17.93 -0.78
N ALA A 4 1.37 18.35 -0.96
CA ALA A 4 2.43 17.99 -0.03
C ALA A 4 2.24 18.84 1.23
N ARG A 5 2.29 18.21 2.41
CA ARG A 5 2.06 18.92 3.67
C ARG A 5 3.30 19.78 3.98
N ALA A 6 3.15 21.10 3.91
CA ALA A 6 4.11 22.05 4.47
C ALA A 6 3.84 22.21 5.98
N ALA A 7 4.85 22.64 6.74
CA ALA A 7 4.64 23.08 8.12
C ALA A 7 3.59 24.20 8.15
N ALA A 8 2.90 24.40 9.29
CA ALA A 8 1.72 25.26 9.37
C ALA A 8 1.92 26.71 8.84
N ASP A 9 3.16 27.21 8.84
CA ASP A 9 3.55 28.54 8.37
C ASP A 9 4.31 28.56 7.02
N GLU A 10 4.50 27.40 6.36
CA GLU A 10 5.16 27.35 5.05
C GLU A 10 4.13 27.30 3.91
N PRO A 11 4.37 28.03 2.80
CA PRO A 11 3.50 27.96 1.64
C PRO A 11 3.47 26.51 1.11
N HIS A 12 2.27 25.96 0.93
CA HIS A 12 2.11 24.62 0.42
C HIS A 12 2.59 24.56 -1.02
N ALA A 13 3.54 23.67 -1.32
CA ALA A 13 3.94 23.40 -2.70
C ALA A 13 2.76 22.73 -3.43
N VAL A 14 2.24 23.40 -4.46
CA VAL A 14 1.11 22.91 -5.27
C VAL A 14 1.61 22.49 -6.64
N THR A 15 1.12 21.36 -7.13
CA THR A 15 1.36 20.90 -8.50
C THR A 15 0.03 20.72 -9.25
N VAL A 16 -0.03 21.25 -10.47
CA VAL A 16 -1.15 21.05 -11.40
C VAL A 16 -1.06 19.64 -11.96
N VAL A 17 -2.14 18.89 -11.82
CA VAL A 17 -2.26 17.52 -12.33
C VAL A 17 -3.48 17.47 -13.24
N ARG A 18 -3.35 16.81 -14.39
CA ARG A 18 -4.47 16.55 -15.29
C ARG A 18 -5.58 15.83 -14.55
N ASP A 19 -6.83 16.19 -14.83
CA ASP A 19 -7.98 15.47 -14.29
C ASP A 19 -7.99 14.01 -14.77
N THR A 20 -7.88 13.09 -13.81
CA THR A 20 -7.81 11.64 -14.04
C THR A 20 -8.24 10.91 -12.78
N ALA A 21 -8.61 9.63 -12.92
CA ALA A 21 -8.97 8.79 -11.79
C ALA A 21 -7.79 8.67 -10.80
N GLY A 22 -7.94 9.26 -9.62
CA GLY A 22 -6.92 9.31 -8.58
C GLY A 22 -5.72 10.20 -8.90
N SER A 23 -5.11 10.75 -7.86
CA SER A 23 -3.91 11.58 -7.97
C SER A 23 -2.65 10.78 -8.30
N VAL A 24 -1.59 11.46 -8.73
CA VAL A 24 -0.26 10.84 -8.95
C VAL A 24 0.20 10.08 -7.71
N ALA A 25 0.08 10.69 -6.54
CA ALA A 25 0.46 10.08 -5.26
C ALA A 25 -0.35 8.82 -4.96
N GLN A 26 -1.67 8.85 -5.18
CA GLN A 26 -2.54 7.69 -4.95
C GLN A 26 -2.20 6.51 -5.87
N ARG A 27 -1.87 6.77 -7.12
CA ARG A 27 -1.48 5.73 -8.09
C ARG A 27 -0.14 5.10 -7.75
N LEU A 28 0.85 5.93 -7.40
CA LEU A 28 2.18 5.47 -6.97
C LEU A 28 2.05 4.60 -5.72
N LEU A 29 1.35 5.12 -4.71
CA LEU A 29 1.07 4.41 -3.48
C LEU A 29 0.36 3.08 -3.73
N SER A 30 -0.73 3.07 -4.50
CA SER A 30 -1.43 1.84 -4.87
C SER A 30 -0.50 0.81 -5.50
N SER A 31 0.43 1.25 -6.36
CA SER A 31 1.35 0.37 -7.08
C SER A 31 2.43 -0.20 -6.16
N VAL A 32 3.02 0.66 -5.32
CA VAL A 32 4.05 0.28 -4.34
C VAL A 32 3.50 -0.74 -3.35
N VAL A 33 2.33 -0.48 -2.76
CA VAL A 33 1.73 -1.42 -1.80
C VAL A 33 1.29 -2.70 -2.48
N ALA A 34 0.75 -2.64 -3.70
CA ALA A 34 0.34 -3.85 -4.44
C ALA A 34 1.52 -4.80 -4.70
N VAL A 35 2.70 -4.26 -5.05
CA VAL A 35 3.91 -5.07 -5.22
C VAL A 35 4.32 -5.73 -3.90
N GLY A 36 4.47 -4.96 -2.82
CA GLY A 36 4.83 -5.51 -1.51
C GLY A 36 3.83 -6.58 -1.02
N ALA A 37 2.54 -6.30 -1.15
CA ALA A 37 1.48 -7.23 -0.78
C ALA A 37 1.51 -8.51 -1.61
N SER A 38 1.86 -8.44 -2.90
CA SER A 38 1.97 -9.62 -3.76
C SER A 38 3.13 -10.55 -3.36
N ILE A 39 4.22 -10.00 -2.81
CA ILE A 39 5.37 -10.76 -2.32
C ILE A 39 4.98 -11.46 -1.01
N ALA A 40 4.30 -10.75 -0.11
CA ALA A 40 3.80 -11.29 1.14
C ALA A 40 2.74 -12.40 0.93
N GLU A 41 1.81 -12.18 0.00
CA GLU A 41 0.76 -13.14 -0.37
C GLU A 41 1.32 -14.49 -0.83
N ARG A 42 2.44 -14.46 -1.54
CA ARG A 42 3.14 -15.66 -2.04
C ARG A 42 4.12 -16.24 -1.03
N SER A 43 4.20 -15.64 0.16
CA SER A 43 5.13 -16.01 1.24
C SER A 43 6.59 -16.09 0.78
N LEU A 44 7.00 -15.22 -0.16
CA LEU A 44 8.38 -15.19 -0.66
C LEU A 44 9.35 -14.55 0.34
N ALA A 45 8.84 -13.68 1.20
CA ALA A 45 9.56 -13.03 2.29
C ALA A 45 8.55 -12.63 3.38
N THR A 46 9.02 -12.44 4.61
CA THR A 46 8.16 -11.92 5.68
C THR A 46 7.81 -10.46 5.41
N PRO A 47 6.66 -9.94 5.88
CA PRO A 47 6.34 -8.52 5.75
C PRO A 47 7.43 -7.57 6.28
N ALA A 48 8.09 -7.95 7.37
CA ALA A 48 9.20 -7.20 7.95
C ALA A 48 10.41 -7.15 7.00
N ASP A 49 10.78 -8.28 6.40
CA ASP A 49 11.89 -8.34 5.44
C ASP A 49 11.58 -7.58 4.15
N ILE A 50 10.33 -7.62 3.69
CA ILE A 50 9.88 -6.85 2.52
C ILE A 50 10.06 -5.35 2.79
N ASP A 51 9.58 -4.87 3.93
CA ASP A 51 9.69 -3.46 4.30
C ASP A 51 11.15 -3.04 4.55
N LEU A 52 11.95 -3.92 5.15
CA LEU A 52 13.38 -3.68 5.37
C LEU A 52 14.14 -3.60 4.04
N ALA A 53 13.88 -4.50 3.10
CA ALA A 53 14.53 -4.51 1.80
C ALA A 53 14.23 -3.22 1.00
N VAL A 54 13.01 -2.70 1.08
CA VAL A 54 12.63 -1.47 0.37
C VAL A 54 13.22 -0.23 1.04
N THR A 55 13.25 -0.17 2.38
CA THR A 55 13.85 0.97 3.08
C THR A 55 15.37 1.01 2.92
N THR A 56 16.06 -0.12 3.06
CA THR A 56 17.52 -0.20 2.99
C THR A 56 18.05 -0.28 1.57
N GLY A 57 17.41 -1.06 0.70
CA GLY A 57 17.87 -1.29 -0.67
C GLY A 57 17.45 -0.19 -1.64
N LEU A 58 16.28 0.42 -1.46
CA LEU A 58 15.74 1.45 -2.36
C LEU A 58 15.72 2.85 -1.73
N GLY A 59 16.07 2.99 -0.45
CA GLY A 59 16.14 4.27 0.24
C GLY A 59 14.78 4.90 0.55
N TYR A 60 13.70 4.10 0.58
CA TYR A 60 12.36 4.62 0.86
C TYR A 60 12.23 4.99 2.35
N PRO A 61 11.45 6.03 2.70
CA PRO A 61 11.29 6.44 4.09
C PRO A 61 10.48 5.45 4.94
N ALA A 62 9.73 4.55 4.30
CA ALA A 62 9.08 3.41 4.92
C ALA A 62 8.79 2.34 3.86
N GLY A 63 8.67 1.10 4.31
CA GLY A 63 8.38 -0.03 3.45
C GLY A 63 6.95 0.02 2.87
N PRO A 64 6.70 -0.74 1.78
CA PRO A 64 5.42 -0.74 1.10
C PRO A 64 4.25 -1.14 2.01
N LEU A 65 4.42 -2.15 2.88
CA LEU A 65 3.34 -2.62 3.75
C LEU A 65 3.10 -1.64 4.89
N ALA A 66 4.15 -1.11 5.51
CA ALA A 66 4.05 -0.03 6.49
C ALA A 66 3.40 1.25 5.92
N TRP A 67 3.64 1.60 4.66
CA TRP A 67 2.93 2.69 3.99
C TRP A 67 1.44 2.42 3.87
N GLY A 68 1.07 1.21 3.40
CA GLY A 68 -0.32 0.77 3.37
C GLY A 68 -0.99 0.86 4.74
N GLU A 69 -0.27 0.46 5.80
CA GLU A 69 -0.77 0.44 7.17
C GLU A 69 -1.08 1.85 7.70
N ARG A 70 -0.22 2.83 7.39
CA ARG A 70 -0.46 4.24 7.77
C ARG A 70 -1.75 4.82 7.17
N ILE A 71 -2.18 4.31 6.02
CA ILE A 71 -3.45 4.69 5.37
C ILE A 71 -4.62 3.89 5.95
N GLY A 72 -4.34 2.65 6.34
CA GLY A 72 -5.28 1.65 6.81
C GLY A 72 -5.74 0.73 5.67
N ALA A 73 -5.75 -0.58 5.93
CA ALA A 73 -6.06 -1.62 4.94
C ALA A 73 -7.40 -1.39 4.22
N ARG A 74 -8.45 -1.00 4.95
CA ARG A 74 -9.78 -0.72 4.36
C ARG A 74 -9.75 0.43 3.37
N ARG A 75 -9.13 1.57 3.71
CA ARG A 75 -9.03 2.73 2.82
C ARG A 75 -8.16 2.43 1.61
N LEU A 76 -7.09 1.64 1.79
CA LEU A 76 -6.26 1.18 0.69
C LEU A 76 -7.05 0.28 -0.27
N LEU A 77 -7.84 -0.67 0.25
CA LEU A 77 -8.69 -1.54 -0.56
C LEU A 77 -9.72 -0.72 -1.36
N GLU A 78 -10.39 0.23 -0.72
CA GLU A 78 -11.32 1.17 -1.37
C GLU A 78 -10.62 1.95 -2.50
N LEU A 79 -9.43 2.48 -2.24
CA LEU A 79 -8.62 3.19 -3.23
C LEU A 79 -8.26 2.30 -4.43
N GLN A 80 -7.76 1.08 -4.18
CA GLN A 80 -7.36 0.14 -5.23
C GLN A 80 -8.57 -0.29 -6.07
N ARG A 81 -9.71 -0.59 -5.44
CA ARG A 81 -10.96 -0.91 -6.14
C ARG A 81 -11.42 0.25 -7.01
N ALA A 82 -11.43 1.48 -6.49
CA ALA A 82 -11.84 2.67 -7.23
C ALA A 82 -10.91 2.93 -8.43
N LEU A 83 -9.59 2.84 -8.23
CA LEU A 83 -8.61 2.99 -9.31
C LEU A 83 -8.79 1.91 -10.38
N HIS A 84 -8.91 0.64 -9.98
CA HIS A 84 -9.07 -0.48 -10.91
C HIS A 84 -10.37 -0.37 -11.70
N ALA A 85 -11.48 -0.03 -11.05
CA ALA A 85 -12.78 0.14 -11.72
C ALA A 85 -12.77 1.32 -12.70
N ALA A 86 -12.12 2.43 -12.34
CA ALA A 86 -12.10 3.62 -13.18
C ALA A 86 -11.13 3.54 -14.36
N THR A 87 -10.01 2.81 -14.23
CA THR A 87 -8.97 2.75 -15.27
C THR A 87 -8.94 1.42 -16.03
N GLY A 88 -9.47 0.33 -15.45
CA GLY A 88 -9.27 -1.03 -15.94
C GLY A 88 -7.84 -1.56 -15.82
N ASP A 89 -6.92 -0.78 -15.24
CA ASP A 89 -5.50 -1.15 -15.17
C ASP A 89 -5.30 -2.28 -14.13
N PRO A 90 -4.77 -3.45 -14.53
CA PRO A 90 -4.56 -4.58 -13.63
C PRO A 90 -3.55 -4.28 -12.52
N ARG A 91 -2.70 -3.25 -12.64
CA ARG A 91 -1.75 -2.83 -11.59
C ARG A 91 -2.44 -2.35 -10.32
N HIS A 92 -3.68 -1.86 -10.44
CA HIS A 92 -4.48 -1.39 -9.32
C HIS A 92 -5.41 -2.46 -8.75
N ARG A 93 -5.41 -3.68 -9.32
CA ARG A 93 -6.24 -4.78 -8.83
C ARG A 93 -5.86 -5.10 -7.38
N PRO A 94 -6.80 -5.05 -6.42
CA PRO A 94 -6.52 -5.44 -5.05
C PRO A 94 -5.99 -6.88 -4.97
N THR A 95 -4.96 -7.09 -4.16
CA THR A 95 -4.45 -8.43 -3.87
C THR A 95 -5.34 -9.12 -2.84
N ARG A 96 -5.25 -10.45 -2.73
CA ARG A 96 -5.93 -11.21 -1.68
C ARG A 96 -5.39 -10.79 -0.31
N TRP A 97 -4.09 -10.55 -0.19
CA TRP A 97 -3.46 -10.06 1.05
C TRP A 97 -4.10 -8.79 1.60
N VAL A 98 -4.31 -7.77 0.75
CA VAL A 98 -4.95 -6.51 1.16
C VAL A 98 -6.43 -6.72 1.43
N THR A 99 -7.11 -7.53 0.60
CA THR A 99 -8.54 -7.79 0.73
C THR A 99 -8.87 -8.49 2.05
N GLU A 100 -8.20 -9.60 2.36
CA GLU A 100 -8.43 -10.37 3.58
C GLU A 100 -8.14 -9.54 4.83
N ARG A 101 -7.03 -8.79 4.82
CA ARG A 101 -6.66 -7.97 5.98
C ARG A 101 -7.61 -6.81 6.21
N ALA A 102 -8.09 -6.18 5.14
CA ALA A 102 -9.12 -5.17 5.25
C ALA A 102 -10.44 -5.74 5.78
N ASP A 103 -10.86 -6.91 5.30
CA ASP A 103 -12.12 -7.54 5.68
C ASP A 103 -12.07 -8.10 7.13
N LEU A 104 -10.91 -8.58 7.57
CA LEU A 104 -10.70 -9.15 8.91
C LEU A 104 -10.15 -8.15 9.95
N GLY A 105 -9.80 -6.93 9.53
CA GLY A 105 -9.20 -5.93 10.41
C GLY A 105 -7.78 -6.28 10.89
N LEU A 106 -7.02 -7.04 10.07
CA LEU A 106 -5.64 -7.43 10.35
C LEU A 106 -4.65 -6.40 9.81
N ALA A 107 -3.44 -6.35 10.39
CA ALA A 107 -2.39 -5.44 9.93
C ALA A 107 -1.74 -5.94 8.62
N LEU A 108 -1.43 -5.03 7.70
CA LEU A 108 -0.70 -5.31 6.45
C LEU A 108 0.72 -5.80 6.70
N THR A 109 1.31 -5.42 7.82
CA THR A 109 2.68 -5.75 8.25
C THR A 109 2.76 -7.04 9.06
N GLU A 110 1.64 -7.68 9.37
CA GLU A 110 1.63 -8.93 10.11
C GLU A 110 1.83 -10.12 9.17
N ALA A 111 2.73 -11.05 9.53
CA ALA A 111 3.03 -12.24 8.73
C ALA A 111 1.84 -13.20 8.58
N GLY A 112 0.82 -13.08 9.44
CA GLY A 112 -0.26 -14.04 9.61
C GLY A 112 0.18 -15.25 10.43
N THR A 113 -0.75 -16.14 10.76
CA THR A 113 -0.46 -17.38 11.48
C THR A 113 0.20 -18.40 10.54
N PRO A 114 1.45 -18.83 10.78
CA PRO A 114 2.05 -19.89 10.00
C PRO A 114 1.33 -21.21 10.28
N VAL A 115 1.27 -22.09 9.26
CA VAL A 115 0.56 -23.38 9.35
C VAL A 115 1.05 -24.24 10.53
N GLY A 116 2.31 -24.11 10.94
CA GLY A 116 2.89 -24.81 12.09
C GLY A 116 2.21 -24.49 13.42
N ASP A 117 1.67 -23.28 13.57
CA ASP A 117 1.01 -22.84 14.81
C ASP A 117 -0.44 -23.34 14.91
N CYS A 118 -1.00 -23.87 13.81
CA CYS A 118 -2.38 -24.40 13.78
C CYS A 118 -2.50 -25.83 14.32
N TRP A 119 -1.39 -26.53 14.53
CA TRP A 119 -1.36 -27.94 14.95
C TRP A 119 -0.78 -28.15 16.36
N GLY A 120 -0.74 -27.09 17.17
CA GLY A 120 -0.34 -27.14 18.59
C GLY A 120 -1.34 -27.87 19.48
#